data_AF-A0A969DRK5-F1
#
_entry.id   AF-A0A969DRK5-F1
#
_cell.length_a   1.000
_cell.length_b   1.000
_cell.length_c   1.000
_cell.angle_alpha   90.00
_cell.angle_beta   90.00
_cell.angle_gamma   90.00
#
_symmetry.space_group_name_H-M   'P 1'
#
loop_
_entity.id
_entity.type
_entity.pdbx_description
1 polymer ?
#
loop_
_entity_poly.entity_id
_entity_poly.type
_entity_poly.pdbx_seq_one_letter_code
_entity_poly.pdbx_strand_id
1 'polypeptide(L)'
;MQKAWGGLMPGEDLVNGTILFAPMANATKTGVALNDANPAALAAVQAMKQEYKPEDFPTARGSDVLEFLVDMHLNYKKRQAETIKKSGRSTTLSPMVFDTGIGYEIQSQYLHQNADAVAHDAYVNGYGPSLDEQMKLADGAFNDLEKNRLILEAERVASNEGPWVNWLLKPPGISQGVPWLEHNKIEGKPYLVYETQIQQPAKYRADFPLRLAALASIQDWDWVTWHYFGDGSLDSAANSTNPFTKKVDVTTGSHPQGYHFTYDEVQTSLMRAAAYIFVQNAWDKAPNPTTFVYGKKSLYDPKSMNYGHSYGQKGMNMLQTVYEYGARIRIDTSRQDDEVLGPMVLFEDRNKHNPYHPTDQITFDWKAGFIKAVSPKAVAFAGHLPQGSNLKWGNISMSDISVHNPEGIYDPIDPEKPYFAVSIYTLDDKPLESSNLAGVSMASTSFNSGYQRGNVNNSQKAIEGTLPVLVARIGATFHIPEFANGHYTMYDFNNSIIEEGVLLGHGKLTIEHDKPVYYILLSKS
;
A
#
# COMPACT_ATOMS: atom_id res chain seq x y z
N MET A 1 -6.71 35.17 -23.79
CA MET A 1 -5.59 34.30 -24.21
C MET A 1 -4.37 35.07 -24.66
N GLN A 2 -4.31 35.72 -25.84
CA GLN A 2 -3.07 36.36 -26.33
C GLN A 2 -2.38 37.30 -25.31
N LYS A 3 -3.14 38.16 -24.61
CA LYS A 3 -2.61 39.01 -23.54
C LYS A 3 -2.04 38.22 -22.34
N ALA A 4 -2.66 37.09 -21.99
CA ALA A 4 -2.23 36.22 -20.89
C ALA A 4 -1.05 35.33 -21.28
N TRP A 5 -0.92 34.99 -22.57
CA TRP A 5 0.16 34.16 -23.11
C TRP A 5 1.36 34.96 -23.62
N GLY A 6 1.32 36.30 -23.55
CA GLY A 6 2.42 37.16 -24.01
C GLY A 6 2.66 37.17 -25.53
N GLY A 7 1.95 36.36 -26.30
CA GLY A 7 2.09 36.24 -27.75
C GLY A 7 1.73 34.84 -28.27
N LEU A 8 1.80 34.68 -29.59
CA LEU A 8 1.78 33.37 -30.25
C LEU A 8 3.22 32.93 -30.54
N MET A 9 3.48 31.63 -30.46
CA MET A 9 4.78 31.04 -30.82
C MET A 9 4.90 30.92 -32.35
N PRO A 10 6.12 30.78 -32.89
CA PRO A 10 6.31 30.51 -34.31
C PRO A 10 5.49 29.28 -34.78
N GLY A 11 4.69 29.46 -35.83
CA GLY A 11 3.83 28.42 -36.42
C GLY A 11 2.39 28.36 -35.86
N GLU A 12 2.07 29.20 -34.89
CA GLU A 12 0.72 29.28 -34.32
C GLU A 12 -0.15 30.31 -35.02
N ASP A 13 -1.41 29.94 -35.23
CA ASP A 13 -2.40 30.75 -35.88
C ASP A 13 -3.79 30.40 -35.32
N LEU A 14 -4.35 31.31 -34.53
CA LEU A 14 -5.67 31.14 -33.93
C LEU A 14 -6.80 31.13 -34.97
N VAL A 15 -6.61 31.77 -36.13
CA VAL A 15 -7.60 31.76 -37.22
C VAL A 15 -7.64 30.39 -37.88
N ASN A 16 -6.46 29.79 -38.06
CA ASN A 16 -6.33 28.45 -38.65
C ASN A 16 -6.39 27.31 -37.63
N GLY A 17 -6.58 27.63 -36.34
CA GLY A 17 -6.70 26.65 -35.26
C GLY A 17 -5.40 25.92 -34.93
N THR A 18 -4.23 26.46 -35.29
CA THR A 18 -2.93 25.86 -34.98
C THR A 18 -2.38 26.45 -33.69
N ILE A 19 -2.20 25.59 -32.68
CA ILE A 19 -1.54 25.93 -31.41
C ILE A 19 -0.53 24.84 -31.06
N LEU A 20 0.63 25.22 -30.52
CA LEU A 20 1.56 24.27 -29.94
C LEU A 20 1.10 23.92 -28.52
N PHE A 21 1.14 22.63 -28.19
CA PHE A 21 0.95 22.20 -26.80
C PHE A 21 2.23 22.51 -26.03
N ALA A 22 2.09 23.22 -24.91
CA ALA A 22 3.21 23.45 -24.00
C ALA A 22 3.70 22.09 -23.44
N PRO A 23 5.03 21.83 -23.42
CA PRO A 23 5.58 20.67 -22.73
C PRO A 23 5.18 20.71 -21.26
N MET A 24 4.63 19.61 -20.74
CA MET A 24 4.06 19.61 -19.38
C MET A 24 5.01 19.07 -18.29
N ALA A 25 6.03 18.26 -18.64
CA ALA A 25 6.95 17.67 -17.65
C ALA A 25 8.42 17.76 -18.09
N ASN A 26 8.72 17.35 -19.32
CA ASN A 26 10.08 17.34 -19.86
C ASN A 26 10.16 18.10 -21.18
N ALA A 27 11.40 18.41 -21.57
CA ALA A 27 11.68 18.93 -22.90
C ALA A 27 11.04 18.01 -23.96
N THR A 28 10.19 18.59 -24.80
CA THR A 28 9.46 17.86 -25.83
C THR A 28 9.92 18.35 -27.18
N LYS A 29 10.37 17.42 -28.02
CA LYS A 29 10.66 17.70 -29.42
C LYS A 29 9.32 17.90 -30.13
N THR A 30 9.21 18.94 -30.94
CA THR A 30 8.05 19.12 -31.83
C THR A 30 7.79 17.84 -32.60
N GLY A 31 6.63 17.22 -32.36
CA GLY A 31 6.17 16.05 -33.08
C GLY A 31 5.78 16.44 -34.50
N VAL A 32 6.76 16.55 -35.39
CA VAL A 32 6.48 16.73 -36.82
C VAL A 32 6.46 15.34 -37.46
N ALA A 33 5.27 14.78 -37.58
CA ALA A 33 5.04 13.56 -38.36
C ALA A 33 4.92 13.95 -39.84
N LEU A 34 5.97 13.66 -40.62
CA LEU A 34 5.95 13.85 -42.07
C LEU A 34 5.81 12.48 -42.73
N ASN A 35 4.70 12.26 -43.43
CA ASN A 35 4.49 11.07 -44.27
C ASN A 35 4.90 11.37 -45.73
N ASP A 36 6.06 12.01 -45.91
CA ASP A 36 6.61 12.37 -47.20
C ASP A 36 8.11 12.00 -47.23
N ALA A 37 8.51 11.25 -48.25
CA ALA A 37 9.89 10.81 -48.46
C ALA A 37 10.73 11.85 -49.23
N ASN A 38 10.15 12.99 -49.61
CA ASN A 38 10.85 14.06 -50.30
C ASN A 38 12.01 14.61 -49.44
N PRO A 39 13.27 14.57 -49.93
CA PRO A 39 14.43 15.06 -49.17
C PRO A 39 14.35 16.53 -48.74
N ALA A 40 13.70 17.39 -49.53
CA ALA A 40 13.50 18.80 -49.18
C ALA A 40 12.45 18.97 -48.08
N ALA A 41 11.40 18.16 -48.09
CA ALA A 41 10.39 18.13 -47.03
C ALA A 41 10.99 17.57 -45.73
N LEU A 42 11.81 16.51 -45.81
CA LEU A 42 12.56 15.98 -44.67
C LEU A 42 13.55 17.00 -44.10
N ALA A 43 14.27 17.73 -44.94
CA ALA A 43 15.20 18.78 -44.51
C ALA A 43 14.48 19.97 -43.86
N ALA A 44 13.34 20.39 -44.41
CA ALA A 44 12.50 21.42 -43.80
C ALA A 44 11.95 20.97 -42.44
N VAL A 45 11.48 19.72 -42.34
CA VAL A 45 11.00 19.15 -41.08
C VAL A 45 12.12 18.98 -40.06
N GLN A 46 13.32 18.58 -40.47
CA GLN A 46 14.48 18.54 -39.59
C GLN A 46 14.90 19.92 -39.11
N ALA A 47 14.82 20.95 -39.95
CA ALA A 47 15.05 22.34 -39.55
C ALA A 47 13.97 22.89 -38.61
N MET A 48 12.75 22.33 -38.66
CA MET A 48 11.64 22.64 -37.76
C MET A 48 11.64 21.82 -36.46
N LYS A 49 12.55 20.86 -36.29
CA LYS A 49 12.70 20.12 -35.02
C LYS A 49 13.22 21.08 -33.96
N GLN A 50 12.30 21.72 -33.26
CA GLN A 50 12.60 22.51 -32.07
C GLN A 50 12.31 21.65 -30.85
N GLU A 51 13.24 21.71 -29.90
CA GLU A 51 13.00 21.20 -28.57
C GLU A 51 12.47 22.35 -27.74
N TYR A 52 11.30 22.13 -27.17
CA TYR A 52 10.63 23.08 -26.32
C TYR A 52 10.68 22.56 -24.88
N LYS A 53 11.03 23.44 -23.95
CA LYS A 53 11.02 23.17 -22.51
C LYS A 53 9.83 23.87 -21.86
N PRO A 54 9.36 23.41 -20.68
CA PRO A 54 8.30 24.10 -19.95
C PRO A 54 8.60 25.60 -19.72
N GLU A 55 9.87 25.96 -19.50
CA GLU A 55 10.30 27.34 -19.25
C GLU A 55 10.19 28.26 -20.48
N ASP A 56 10.06 27.68 -21.69
CA ASP A 56 9.88 28.44 -22.92
C ASP A 56 8.46 29.02 -23.07
N PHE A 57 7.53 28.63 -22.19
CA PHE A 57 6.14 29.08 -22.21
C PHE A 57 5.78 29.82 -20.93
N PRO A 58 4.89 30.83 -20.98
CA PRO A 58 4.31 31.40 -19.77
C PRO A 58 3.53 30.33 -19.00
N THR A 59 3.66 30.33 -17.67
CA THR A 59 2.94 29.38 -16.79
C THR A 59 1.43 29.38 -17.03
N ALA A 60 0.84 30.55 -17.28
CA ALA A 60 -0.58 30.70 -17.59
C ALA A 60 -1.00 29.88 -18.82
N ARG A 61 -0.13 29.81 -19.84
CA ARG A 61 -0.41 29.02 -21.05
C ARG A 61 -0.42 27.52 -20.77
N GLY A 62 0.55 27.04 -20.00
CA GLY A 62 0.56 25.63 -19.59
C GLY A 62 -0.66 25.29 -18.71
N SER A 63 -1.08 26.23 -17.86
CA SER A 63 -2.26 26.07 -17.02
C SER A 63 -3.56 25.99 -17.83
N ASP A 64 -3.74 26.88 -18.80
CA ASP A 64 -4.90 26.87 -19.70
C ASP A 64 -4.97 25.58 -20.53
N VAL A 65 -3.83 25.06 -20.99
CA VAL A 65 -3.74 23.78 -21.71
C VAL A 65 -4.14 22.62 -20.81
N LEU A 66 -3.65 22.59 -19.56
CA LEU A 66 -3.97 21.53 -18.61
C LEU A 66 -5.46 21.58 -18.20
N GLU A 67 -6.01 22.78 -17.95
CA GLU A 67 -7.45 22.97 -17.71
C GLU A 67 -8.28 22.43 -18.87
N PHE A 68 -7.94 22.79 -20.11
CA PHE A 68 -8.59 22.26 -21.31
C PHE A 68 -8.54 20.74 -21.41
N LEU A 69 -7.36 20.13 -21.21
CA LEU A 69 -7.17 18.67 -21.30
C LEU A 69 -7.94 17.93 -20.21
N VAL A 70 -7.90 18.42 -18.98
CA VAL A 70 -8.64 17.85 -17.84
C VAL A 70 -10.14 17.93 -18.08
N ASP A 71 -10.64 19.09 -18.51
CA ASP A 71 -12.07 19.28 -18.79
C ASP A 71 -12.54 18.42 -19.97
N MET A 72 -11.73 18.33 -21.03
CA MET A 72 -12.01 17.47 -22.17
C MET A 72 -12.11 16.00 -21.72
N HIS A 73 -11.14 15.52 -20.95
CA HIS A 73 -11.09 14.14 -20.45
C HIS A 73 -12.27 13.85 -19.52
N LEU A 74 -12.54 14.74 -18.56
CA LEU A 74 -13.65 14.61 -17.62
C LEU A 74 -15.00 14.54 -18.34
N ASN A 75 -15.25 15.47 -19.27
CA ASN A 75 -16.50 15.50 -20.02
C ASN A 75 -16.66 14.27 -20.93
N TYR A 76 -15.55 13.77 -21.50
CA TYR A 76 -15.57 12.51 -22.24
C TYR A 76 -15.96 11.33 -21.34
N LYS A 77 -15.34 11.20 -20.16
CA LYS A 77 -15.64 10.11 -19.19
C LYS A 77 -17.08 10.17 -18.68
N LYS A 78 -17.61 11.36 -18.39
CA LYS A 78 -19.03 11.55 -18.02
C LYS A 78 -19.98 11.03 -19.10
N ARG A 79 -19.79 11.45 -20.36
CA ARG A 79 -20.61 10.96 -21.50
C ARG A 79 -20.48 9.44 -21.68
N GLN A 80 -19.27 8.90 -21.53
CA GLN A 80 -19.02 7.47 -21.63
C GLN A 80 -19.77 6.71 -20.52
N ALA A 81 -19.67 7.16 -19.27
CA ALA A 81 -20.38 6.57 -18.14
C ALA A 81 -21.90 6.63 -18.34
N GLU A 82 -22.46 7.78 -18.71
CA GLU A 82 -23.88 7.92 -19.02
C GLU A 82 -24.36 6.97 -20.13
N THR A 83 -23.50 6.72 -21.12
CA THR A 83 -23.79 5.78 -22.21
C THR A 83 -23.78 4.34 -21.71
N ILE A 84 -22.73 3.93 -20.98
CA ILE A 84 -22.57 2.58 -20.43
C ILE A 84 -23.70 2.25 -19.44
N LYS A 85 -24.07 3.20 -18.56
CA LYS A 85 -25.14 3.02 -17.56
C LYS A 85 -26.50 2.69 -18.18
N LYS A 86 -26.71 2.99 -19.47
CA LYS A 86 -27.96 2.69 -20.21
C LYS A 86 -27.97 1.31 -20.87
N SER A 87 -26.84 0.59 -20.90
CA SER A 87 -26.70 -0.67 -21.65
C SER A 87 -27.36 -1.89 -21.00
N GLY A 88 -27.75 -1.83 -19.72
CA GLY A 88 -28.47 -2.90 -19.04
C GLY A 88 -28.38 -2.83 -17.52
N ARG A 89 -29.10 -3.71 -16.83
CA ARG A 89 -29.20 -3.70 -15.36
C ARG A 89 -27.84 -3.74 -14.66
N SER A 90 -26.92 -4.60 -15.11
CA SER A 90 -25.59 -4.72 -14.51
C SER A 90 -24.80 -3.42 -14.63
N THR A 91 -24.76 -2.83 -15.84
CA THR A 91 -24.01 -1.59 -16.05
C THR A 91 -24.65 -0.41 -15.34
N THR A 92 -25.99 -0.35 -15.20
CA THR A 92 -26.67 0.68 -14.41
C THR A 92 -26.24 0.67 -12.94
N LEU A 93 -26.08 -0.53 -12.34
CA LEU A 93 -25.80 -0.70 -10.92
C LEU A 93 -24.30 -0.67 -10.57
N SER A 94 -23.42 -1.04 -11.49
CA SER A 94 -21.96 -1.05 -11.24
C SER A 94 -21.42 0.37 -11.08
N PRO A 95 -20.70 0.69 -9.98
CA PRO A 95 -19.99 1.96 -9.85
C PRO A 95 -19.02 2.16 -11.02
N MET A 96 -19.06 3.34 -11.65
CA MET A 96 -18.10 3.73 -12.66
C MET A 96 -16.94 4.47 -12.01
N VAL A 97 -15.73 4.02 -12.27
CA VAL A 97 -14.50 4.73 -11.94
C VAL A 97 -13.92 5.31 -13.23
N PHE A 98 -13.53 6.58 -13.22
CA PHE A 98 -13.10 7.28 -14.43
C PHE A 98 -11.63 7.09 -14.77
N ASP A 99 -10.84 6.73 -13.77
CA ASP A 99 -9.42 6.45 -13.88
C ASP A 99 -9.08 5.20 -13.06
N THR A 100 -7.99 4.53 -13.40
CA THR A 100 -7.33 3.55 -12.52
C THR A 100 -5.85 3.92 -12.37
N GLY A 101 -5.49 5.14 -12.76
CA GLY A 101 -4.16 5.70 -12.71
C GLY A 101 -3.64 5.77 -11.29
N ILE A 102 -2.34 6.02 -11.21
CA ILE A 102 -1.61 5.88 -9.96
C ILE A 102 -1.91 7.09 -9.07
N GLY A 103 -2.28 6.82 -7.83
CA GLY A 103 -2.88 7.79 -6.92
C GLY A 103 -2.03 9.00 -6.51
N TYR A 104 -0.82 9.14 -7.03
CA TYR A 104 0.03 10.31 -6.80
C TYR A 104 -0.31 11.51 -7.70
N GLU A 105 -1.25 11.38 -8.65
CA GLU A 105 -1.69 12.46 -9.57
C GLU A 105 -3.02 13.09 -9.15
N ILE A 106 -3.02 14.41 -8.94
CA ILE A 106 -4.21 15.16 -8.53
C ILE A 106 -5.27 15.22 -9.62
N GLN A 107 -4.87 15.18 -10.89
CA GLN A 107 -5.77 15.15 -12.04
C GLN A 107 -6.58 13.84 -12.05
N SER A 108 -5.95 12.69 -11.74
CA SER A 108 -6.65 11.43 -11.56
C SER A 108 -7.62 11.49 -10.37
N GLN A 109 -7.22 12.08 -9.23
CA GLN A 109 -8.16 12.30 -8.12
C GLN A 109 -9.34 13.19 -8.51
N TYR A 110 -9.14 14.20 -9.35
CA TYR A 110 -10.23 15.05 -9.84
C TYR A 110 -11.21 14.26 -10.70
N LEU A 111 -10.72 13.35 -11.54
CA LEU A 111 -11.58 12.42 -12.28
C LEU A 111 -12.36 11.51 -11.32
N HIS A 112 -11.72 10.95 -10.30
CA HIS A 112 -12.38 10.13 -9.28
C HIS A 112 -13.43 10.89 -8.47
N GLN A 113 -13.19 12.16 -8.13
CA GLN A 113 -14.17 13.00 -7.43
C GLN A 113 -15.48 13.15 -8.22
N ASN A 114 -15.37 13.10 -9.55
CA ASN A 114 -16.49 13.18 -10.47
C ASN A 114 -17.06 11.80 -10.88
N ALA A 115 -16.47 10.70 -10.42
CA ALA A 115 -16.90 9.33 -10.67
C ALA A 115 -17.86 8.82 -9.59
N ASP A 116 -18.34 7.57 -9.70
CA ASP A 116 -19.17 6.94 -8.66
C ASP A 116 -18.34 6.49 -7.44
N ALA A 117 -17.07 6.13 -7.68
CA ALA A 117 -16.14 5.62 -6.68
C ALA A 117 -14.69 6.02 -7.01
N VAL A 118 -13.81 5.86 -6.02
CA VAL A 118 -12.35 6.00 -6.16
C VAL A 118 -11.75 4.61 -6.23
N ALA A 119 -10.76 4.40 -7.09
CA ALA A 119 -10.01 3.15 -7.11
C ALA A 119 -8.52 3.38 -7.31
N HIS A 120 -7.70 2.73 -6.49
CA HIS A 120 -6.23 2.79 -6.54
C HIS A 120 -5.61 1.44 -6.22
N ASP A 121 -4.34 1.31 -6.58
CA ASP A 121 -3.47 0.21 -6.19
C ASP A 121 -2.36 0.69 -5.25
N ALA A 122 -1.63 -0.24 -4.64
CA ALA A 122 -0.26 0.01 -4.18
C ALA A 122 0.50 -1.27 -3.92
N TYR A 123 1.80 -1.19 -4.13
CA TYR A 123 2.72 -2.29 -3.88
C TYR A 123 3.86 -1.85 -2.97
N VAL A 124 4.28 -2.71 -2.05
CA VAL A 124 5.43 -2.46 -1.17
C VAL A 124 6.54 -3.46 -1.42
N ASN A 125 7.79 -3.01 -1.32
CA ASN A 125 8.94 -3.89 -1.43
C ASN A 125 9.23 -4.55 -0.08
N GLY A 126 9.62 -5.82 -0.11
CA GLY A 126 10.20 -6.53 1.04
C GLY A 126 11.71 -6.33 1.18
N TYR A 127 12.38 -5.91 0.11
CA TYR A 127 13.82 -5.70 0.03
C TYR A 127 14.12 -4.33 -0.58
N GLY A 128 15.32 -3.80 -0.31
CA GLY A 128 15.66 -2.43 -0.71
C GLY A 128 17.15 -2.20 -0.92
N PRO A 129 17.51 -1.13 -1.66
CA PRO A 129 18.89 -0.63 -1.74
C PRO A 129 19.35 -0.02 -0.41
N SER A 130 20.63 0.34 -0.31
CA SER A 130 21.11 1.08 0.88
C SER A 130 20.54 2.50 0.91
N LEU A 131 20.30 3.05 2.11
CA LEU A 131 19.82 4.43 2.26
C LEU A 131 20.80 5.44 1.65
N ASP A 132 22.09 5.28 1.89
CA ASP A 132 23.13 6.17 1.37
C ASP A 132 23.15 6.24 -0.16
N GLU A 133 22.88 5.13 -0.84
CA GLU A 133 22.78 5.09 -2.30
C GLU A 133 21.57 5.87 -2.81
N GLN A 134 20.42 5.70 -2.16
CA GLN A 134 19.19 6.38 -2.55
C GLN A 134 19.22 7.87 -2.23
N MET A 135 19.83 8.27 -1.11
CA MET A 135 19.95 9.68 -0.72
C MET A 135 20.74 10.51 -1.72
N LYS A 136 21.67 9.91 -2.48
CA LYS A 136 22.40 10.60 -3.57
C LYS A 136 21.49 11.11 -4.68
N LEU A 137 20.31 10.49 -4.88
CA LEU A 137 19.35 10.97 -5.86
C LEU A 137 18.84 12.37 -5.48
N ALA A 138 18.69 12.64 -4.18
CA ALA A 138 18.22 13.92 -3.67
C ALA A 138 19.23 15.07 -3.86
N ASP A 139 20.53 14.78 -4.06
CA ASP A 139 21.56 15.79 -4.32
C ASP A 139 21.37 16.45 -5.70
N GLY A 140 20.72 15.76 -6.64
CA GLY A 140 20.39 16.25 -7.97
C GLY A 140 19.06 16.98 -8.07
N ALA A 141 18.34 17.16 -6.96
CA ALA A 141 17.02 17.77 -6.95
C ALA A 141 17.05 19.23 -7.41
N PHE A 142 16.12 19.60 -8.28
CA PHE A 142 16.05 20.95 -8.87
C PHE A 142 15.31 21.97 -7.99
N ASN A 143 14.55 21.52 -6.98
CA ASN A 143 13.89 22.37 -6.00
C ASN A 143 13.64 21.61 -4.68
N ASP A 144 13.16 22.32 -3.65
CA ASP A 144 12.92 21.76 -2.31
C ASP A 144 11.83 20.68 -2.29
N LEU A 145 10.79 20.81 -3.11
CA LEU A 145 9.72 19.81 -3.21
C LEU A 145 10.28 18.49 -3.73
N GLU A 146 11.01 18.53 -4.85
CA GLU A 146 11.66 17.35 -5.43
C GLU A 146 12.67 16.73 -4.46
N LYS A 147 13.43 17.58 -3.76
CA LYS A 147 14.38 17.11 -2.75
C LYS A 147 13.67 16.38 -1.63
N ASN A 148 12.59 16.95 -1.09
CA ASN A 148 11.80 16.35 -0.02
C ASN A 148 11.14 15.04 -0.48
N ARG A 149 10.62 15.00 -1.71
CA ARG A 149 10.06 13.80 -2.34
C ARG A 149 11.10 12.68 -2.45
N LEU A 150 12.28 12.98 -3.00
CA LEU A 150 13.38 12.02 -3.16
C LEU A 150 13.92 11.52 -1.82
N ILE A 151 13.98 12.39 -0.80
CA ILE A 151 14.33 11.97 0.57
C ILE A 151 13.28 11.00 1.11
N LEU A 152 11.99 11.31 0.97
CA LEU A 152 10.93 10.44 1.43
C LEU A 152 10.98 9.09 0.69
N GLU A 153 11.19 9.09 -0.62
CA GLU A 153 11.37 7.89 -1.42
C GLU A 153 12.55 7.05 -0.93
N ALA A 154 13.72 7.65 -0.77
CA ALA A 154 14.91 7.00 -0.24
C ALA A 154 14.65 6.38 1.15
N GLU A 155 14.06 7.14 2.07
CA GLU A 155 13.69 6.69 3.41
C GLU A 155 12.72 5.50 3.37
N ARG A 156 11.84 5.42 2.38
CA ARG A 156 10.81 4.37 2.26
C ARG A 156 11.35 3.10 1.62
N VAL A 157 12.03 3.20 0.49
CA VAL A 157 12.48 2.03 -0.28
C VAL A 157 13.77 1.40 0.24
N ALA A 158 14.59 2.15 0.98
CA ALA A 158 15.88 1.64 1.45
C ALA A 158 15.75 0.50 2.47
N SER A 159 16.69 -0.43 2.48
CA SER A 159 16.78 -1.41 3.56
C SER A 159 17.17 -0.73 4.87
N ASN A 160 16.62 -1.22 5.98
CA ASN A 160 16.90 -0.73 7.34
C ASN A 160 17.21 -1.86 8.32
N GLU A 161 17.15 -3.12 7.88
CA GLU A 161 17.58 -4.27 8.65
C GLU A 161 18.22 -5.30 7.71
N GLY A 162 19.55 -5.27 7.63
CA GLY A 162 20.29 -6.00 6.61
C GLY A 162 19.83 -5.59 5.20
N PRO A 163 19.48 -6.53 4.32
CA PRO A 163 18.98 -6.23 2.98
C PRO A 163 17.47 -5.98 2.91
N TRP A 164 16.76 -6.07 4.03
CA TRP A 164 15.30 -6.05 4.06
C TRP A 164 14.76 -4.66 4.38
N VAL A 165 13.57 -4.40 3.85
CA VAL A 165 12.74 -3.27 4.25
C VAL A 165 11.83 -3.75 5.38
N ASN A 166 12.20 -3.41 6.62
CA ASN A 166 11.35 -3.59 7.77
C ASN A 166 10.47 -2.33 7.94
N TRP A 167 9.23 -2.42 7.47
CA TRP A 167 8.28 -1.32 7.49
C TRP A 167 7.85 -0.89 8.90
N LEU A 168 8.05 -1.75 9.91
CA LEU A 168 7.76 -1.41 11.31
C LEU A 168 8.88 -0.59 11.95
N LEU A 169 10.07 -0.53 11.35
CA LEU A 169 11.20 0.31 11.80
C LEU A 169 11.31 1.62 10.99
N LYS A 170 10.19 2.07 10.42
CA LYS A 170 10.04 3.30 9.65
C LYS A 170 8.74 3.99 10.07
N PRO A 171 8.62 5.32 9.92
CA PRO A 171 7.31 5.97 10.02
C PRO A 171 6.26 5.16 9.25
N PRO A 172 5.02 5.02 9.74
CA PRO A 172 4.05 4.13 9.12
C PRO A 172 3.73 4.55 7.68
N GLY A 173 3.47 3.57 6.80
CA GLY A 173 3.27 3.77 5.37
C GLY A 173 3.24 2.46 4.61
N ILE A 174 2.58 2.44 3.46
CA ILE A 174 2.61 1.38 2.43
C ILE A 174 2.97 1.94 1.04
N SER A 175 3.45 3.17 0.96
CA SER A 175 3.91 3.81 -0.26
C SER A 175 5.43 3.72 -0.46
N GLN A 176 5.87 3.70 -1.73
CA GLN A 176 7.28 3.74 -2.13
C GLN A 176 7.79 5.17 -2.41
N GLY A 177 7.42 6.15 -1.57
CA GLY A 177 8.06 7.48 -1.60
C GLY A 177 7.17 8.67 -1.97
N VAL A 178 6.11 8.43 -2.73
CA VAL A 178 5.04 9.41 -2.95
C VAL A 178 3.77 8.90 -2.31
N PRO A 179 2.91 9.77 -1.76
CA PRO A 179 1.57 9.35 -1.36
C PRO A 179 0.94 8.55 -2.52
N TRP A 180 0.51 7.30 -2.25
CA TRP A 180 0.04 6.40 -3.32
C TRP A 180 -1.35 5.85 -3.02
N LEU A 181 -1.52 5.03 -1.99
CA LEU A 181 -2.83 4.45 -1.67
C LEU A 181 -3.46 5.08 -0.43
N GLU A 182 -2.62 5.56 0.50
CA GLU A 182 -3.03 5.86 1.87
C GLU A 182 -3.90 7.12 1.98
N HIS A 183 -3.67 8.08 1.10
CA HIS A 183 -4.17 9.45 1.22
C HIS A 183 -5.35 9.76 0.29
N ASN A 184 -5.75 8.81 -0.56
CA ASN A 184 -6.63 9.08 -1.71
C ASN A 184 -8.13 8.96 -1.44
N LYS A 185 -8.55 8.89 -0.17
CA LYS A 185 -9.98 8.86 0.15
C LYS A 185 -10.62 10.20 -0.20
N ILE A 186 -11.45 10.21 -1.24
CA ILE A 186 -12.26 11.38 -1.58
C ILE A 186 -13.50 11.42 -0.68
N GLU A 187 -13.82 12.60 -0.17
CA GLU A 187 -14.97 12.81 0.71
C GLU A 187 -16.28 12.34 0.04
N GLY A 188 -17.05 11.52 0.76
CA GLY A 188 -18.36 11.02 0.29
C GLY A 188 -18.31 9.99 -0.84
N LYS A 189 -17.13 9.46 -1.20
CA LYS A 189 -17.00 8.44 -2.25
C LYS A 189 -16.59 7.08 -1.68
N PRO A 190 -17.17 5.96 -2.17
CA PRO A 190 -16.61 4.64 -1.94
C PRO A 190 -15.17 4.57 -2.43
N TYR A 191 -14.32 3.88 -1.68
CA TYR A 191 -12.90 3.72 -1.94
C TYR A 191 -12.54 2.25 -2.09
N LEU A 192 -12.08 1.90 -3.28
CA LEU A 192 -11.70 0.57 -3.70
C LEU A 192 -10.17 0.48 -3.84
N VAL A 193 -9.52 -0.31 -3.00
CA VAL A 193 -8.18 -0.79 -3.32
C VAL A 193 -8.34 -1.94 -4.29
N TYR A 194 -8.13 -1.71 -5.59
CA TYR A 194 -8.39 -2.75 -6.59
C TYR A 194 -7.28 -3.80 -6.65
N GLU A 195 -6.08 -3.48 -6.17
CA GLU A 195 -5.01 -4.43 -5.94
C GLU A 195 -3.96 -3.89 -4.96
N THR A 196 -3.46 -4.74 -4.05
CA THR A 196 -2.31 -4.40 -3.21
C THR A 196 -1.54 -5.63 -2.77
N GLN A 197 -0.22 -5.48 -2.61
CA GLN A 197 0.66 -6.59 -2.21
C GLN A 197 2.05 -6.15 -1.72
N ILE A 198 2.71 -7.02 -0.95
CA ILE A 198 4.14 -6.97 -0.63
C ILE A 198 4.95 -7.90 -1.53
N GLN A 199 6.04 -7.39 -2.11
CA GLN A 199 6.90 -8.15 -3.00
C GLN A 199 7.67 -9.22 -2.24
N GLN A 200 7.60 -10.45 -2.73
CA GLN A 200 8.39 -11.58 -2.27
C GLN A 200 9.73 -11.66 -3.01
N PRO A 201 10.83 -12.00 -2.31
CA PRO A 201 10.86 -12.40 -0.90
C PRO A 201 10.83 -11.18 0.03
N ALA A 202 10.15 -11.34 1.16
CA ALA A 202 10.06 -10.34 2.21
C ALA A 202 10.21 -10.99 3.60
N LYS A 203 11.31 -10.70 4.31
CA LYS A 203 11.55 -11.25 5.66
C LYS A 203 10.47 -10.83 6.65
N TYR A 204 10.04 -9.57 6.60
CA TYR A 204 9.14 -8.97 7.59
C TYR A 204 7.69 -8.81 7.10
N ARG A 205 7.21 -9.69 6.22
CA ARG A 205 5.89 -9.54 5.58
C ARG A 205 4.68 -9.88 6.45
N ALA A 206 4.88 -10.58 7.56
CA ALA A 206 3.77 -10.95 8.45
C ALA A 206 3.01 -9.71 8.98
N ASP A 207 3.64 -8.53 9.01
CA ASP A 207 2.99 -7.27 9.42
C ASP A 207 1.99 -6.75 8.39
N PHE A 208 2.25 -6.98 7.10
CA PHE A 208 1.60 -6.25 6.01
C PHE A 208 0.08 -6.37 6.03
N PRO A 209 -0.52 -7.56 6.26
CA PRO A 209 -1.98 -7.66 6.39
C PRO A 209 -2.59 -6.86 7.54
N LEU A 210 -1.95 -6.87 8.71
CA LEU A 210 -2.46 -6.12 9.86
C LEU A 210 -2.25 -4.61 9.69
N ARG A 211 -1.12 -4.19 9.11
CA ARG A 211 -0.87 -2.78 8.76
C ARG A 211 -1.87 -2.28 7.71
N LEU A 212 -2.21 -3.10 6.71
CA LEU A 212 -3.20 -2.76 5.71
C LEU A 212 -4.61 -2.67 6.31
N ALA A 213 -5.01 -3.62 7.15
CA ALA A 213 -6.29 -3.55 7.88
C ALA A 213 -6.38 -2.29 8.74
N ALA A 214 -5.30 -1.92 9.43
CA ALA A 214 -5.25 -0.71 10.24
C ALA A 214 -5.44 0.53 9.37
N LEU A 215 -4.69 0.66 8.27
CA LEU A 215 -4.86 1.76 7.33
C LEU A 215 -6.28 1.82 6.74
N ALA A 216 -6.83 0.69 6.35
CA ALA A 216 -8.17 0.59 5.79
C ALA A 216 -9.24 1.05 6.78
N SER A 217 -9.13 0.66 8.05
CA SER A 217 -9.98 1.16 9.14
C SER A 217 -9.81 2.67 9.32
N ILE A 218 -8.58 3.15 9.51
CA ILE A 218 -8.26 4.58 9.70
C ILE A 218 -8.90 5.45 8.63
N GLN A 219 -8.81 5.02 7.37
CA GLN A 219 -9.29 5.77 6.22
C GLN A 219 -10.77 5.54 5.89
N ASP A 220 -11.45 4.59 6.54
CA ASP A 220 -12.84 4.21 6.21
C ASP A 220 -12.95 3.72 4.75
N TRP A 221 -12.10 2.74 4.39
CA TRP A 221 -12.12 2.11 3.07
C TRP A 221 -13.29 1.15 2.93
N ASP A 222 -13.78 0.99 1.69
CA ASP A 222 -14.97 0.19 1.40
C ASP A 222 -14.60 -1.20 0.87
N TRP A 223 -13.44 -1.32 0.21
CA TRP A 223 -12.99 -2.58 -0.37
C TRP A 223 -11.48 -2.67 -0.46
N VAL A 224 -10.94 -3.85 -0.16
CA VAL A 224 -9.51 -4.16 -0.31
C VAL A 224 -9.31 -5.47 -1.05
N THR A 225 -8.65 -5.42 -2.20
CA THR A 225 -8.29 -6.60 -3.00
C THR A 225 -6.81 -6.87 -2.92
N TRP A 226 -6.45 -8.12 -2.62
CA TRP A 226 -5.09 -8.60 -2.70
C TRP A 226 -4.72 -8.91 -4.14
N HIS A 227 -3.58 -8.40 -4.61
CA HIS A 227 -3.13 -8.68 -5.96
C HIS A 227 -2.81 -10.17 -6.14
N TYR A 228 -3.24 -10.76 -7.27
CA TYR A 228 -3.01 -12.17 -7.62
C TYR A 228 -2.74 -12.33 -9.12
N PHE A 229 -1.55 -12.79 -9.48
CA PHE A 229 -1.28 -13.34 -10.81
C PHE A 229 -1.66 -14.82 -10.82
N GLY A 230 -2.76 -15.15 -11.49
CA GLY A 230 -3.11 -16.55 -11.72
C GLY A 230 -2.02 -17.28 -12.50
N ASP A 231 -1.41 -18.29 -11.89
CA ASP A 231 -0.53 -19.27 -12.56
C ASP A 231 -1.35 -20.43 -13.19
N GLY A 232 -2.67 -20.28 -13.28
CA GLY A 232 -3.59 -21.36 -13.68
C GLY A 232 -3.79 -22.44 -12.60
N SER A 233 -3.27 -22.23 -11.38
CA SER A 233 -3.30 -23.25 -10.33
C SER A 233 -4.64 -23.46 -9.65
N LEU A 234 -5.64 -22.60 -9.83
CA LEU A 234 -6.94 -22.79 -9.16
C LEU A 234 -7.55 -24.16 -9.52
N ASP A 235 -7.40 -24.61 -10.76
CA ASP A 235 -7.82 -25.95 -11.20
C ASP A 235 -6.96 -27.07 -10.57
N SER A 236 -5.67 -26.79 -10.33
CA SER A 236 -4.75 -27.74 -9.67
C SER A 236 -5.00 -27.84 -8.15
N ALA A 237 -5.40 -26.73 -7.52
CA ALA A 237 -5.70 -26.65 -6.10
C ALA A 237 -6.99 -27.40 -5.77
N ALA A 238 -8.04 -27.25 -6.59
CA ALA A 238 -9.31 -27.94 -6.37
C ALA A 238 -9.21 -29.48 -6.35
N ASN A 239 -8.14 -30.04 -6.94
CA ASN A 239 -7.97 -31.48 -7.15
C ASN A 239 -6.75 -32.09 -6.42
N SER A 240 -6.02 -31.30 -5.63
CA SER A 240 -4.83 -31.77 -4.89
C SER A 240 -5.18 -32.04 -3.42
N THR A 241 -4.59 -33.09 -2.84
CA THR A 241 -4.66 -33.34 -1.38
C THR A 241 -3.90 -32.29 -0.58
N ASN A 242 -2.92 -31.63 -1.20
CA ASN A 242 -2.12 -30.55 -0.61
C ASN A 242 -2.14 -29.34 -1.56
N PRO A 243 -3.27 -28.63 -1.65
CA PRO A 243 -3.47 -27.58 -2.66
C PRO A 243 -2.52 -26.40 -2.51
N PHE A 244 -2.01 -26.16 -1.30
CA PHE A 244 -1.17 -25.00 -0.99
C PHE A 244 0.32 -25.35 -0.86
N THR A 245 0.70 -26.62 -0.98
CA THR A 245 2.11 -27.05 -0.91
C THR A 245 2.83 -26.78 -2.23
N LYS A 246 3.23 -25.53 -2.44
CA LYS A 246 4.17 -25.12 -3.49
C LYS A 246 5.21 -24.15 -2.92
N LYS A 247 6.20 -23.82 -3.74
CA LYS A 247 7.20 -22.80 -3.40
C LYS A 247 6.52 -21.44 -3.28
N VAL A 248 7.03 -20.61 -2.37
CA VAL A 248 6.75 -19.17 -2.40
C VAL A 248 7.33 -18.62 -3.69
N ASP A 249 6.56 -17.81 -4.42
CA ASP A 249 7.08 -17.14 -5.61
C ASP A 249 8.15 -16.13 -5.18
N VAL A 250 9.32 -16.23 -5.77
CA VAL A 250 10.43 -15.31 -5.51
C VAL A 250 10.75 -14.61 -6.81
N THR A 251 10.22 -13.40 -6.98
CA THR A 251 10.77 -12.53 -8.04
C THR A 251 11.86 -11.66 -7.47
N THR A 252 13.01 -11.70 -8.11
CA THR A 252 14.00 -10.63 -7.98
C THR A 252 14.14 -10.00 -9.36
N GLY A 253 13.67 -8.74 -9.53
CA GLY A 253 13.74 -8.03 -10.82
C GLY A 253 12.47 -7.27 -11.21
N SER A 254 12.45 -6.80 -12.46
CA SER A 254 11.45 -5.90 -13.04
C SER A 254 10.11 -6.54 -13.44
N HIS A 255 9.82 -7.77 -12.98
CA HIS A 255 8.60 -8.50 -13.34
C HIS A 255 7.62 -8.53 -12.15
N PRO A 256 6.33 -8.23 -12.34
CA PRO A 256 5.36 -8.05 -11.25
C PRO A 256 4.92 -9.36 -10.55
N GLN A 257 5.57 -10.50 -10.78
CA GLN A 257 5.15 -11.80 -10.24
C GLN A 257 5.40 -11.99 -8.73
N GLY A 258 6.28 -11.19 -8.11
CA GLY A 258 6.58 -11.30 -6.67
C GLY A 258 5.43 -10.91 -5.77
N TYR A 259 4.34 -10.46 -6.36
CA TYR A 259 3.10 -10.12 -5.68
C TYR A 259 2.13 -11.31 -5.62
N HIS A 260 2.64 -12.53 -5.49
CA HIS A 260 1.83 -13.74 -5.39
C HIS A 260 1.86 -14.33 -3.97
N PHE A 261 0.69 -14.48 -3.36
CA PHE A 261 0.54 -14.88 -1.96
C PHE A 261 -0.02 -16.29 -1.76
N THR A 262 -0.54 -16.96 -2.80
CA THR A 262 -1.32 -18.20 -2.68
C THR A 262 -0.58 -19.34 -1.95
N TYR A 263 0.74 -19.39 -2.10
CA TYR A 263 1.59 -20.42 -1.47
C TYR A 263 2.41 -19.88 -0.29
N ASP A 264 2.09 -18.66 0.17
CA ASP A 264 2.75 -18.02 1.29
C ASP A 264 1.93 -18.21 2.57
N GLU A 265 2.23 -19.29 3.30
CA GLU A 265 1.60 -19.61 4.59
C GLU A 265 1.63 -18.43 5.57
N VAL A 266 2.76 -17.71 5.62
CA VAL A 266 2.99 -16.62 6.56
C VAL A 266 2.02 -15.48 6.29
N GLN A 267 1.96 -15.03 5.04
CA GLN A 267 1.12 -13.90 4.69
C GLN A 267 -0.37 -14.27 4.74
N THR A 268 -0.75 -15.42 4.19
CA THR A 268 -2.16 -15.86 4.14
C THR A 268 -2.78 -16.06 5.52
N SER A 269 -1.97 -16.49 6.52
CA SER A 269 -2.43 -16.64 7.91
C SER A 269 -2.92 -15.31 8.47
N LEU A 270 -2.16 -14.23 8.23
CA LEU A 270 -2.50 -12.90 8.70
C LEU A 270 -3.51 -12.19 7.78
N MET A 271 -3.56 -12.53 6.49
CA MET A 271 -4.64 -12.07 5.59
C MET A 271 -6.00 -12.54 6.08
N ARG A 272 -6.10 -13.77 6.61
CA ARG A 272 -7.34 -14.26 7.24
C ARG A 272 -7.78 -13.36 8.38
N ALA A 273 -6.88 -13.06 9.33
CA ALA A 273 -7.17 -12.18 10.45
C ALA A 273 -7.57 -10.77 9.99
N ALA A 274 -6.78 -10.18 9.10
CA ALA A 274 -7.02 -8.86 8.52
C ALA A 274 -8.39 -8.77 7.82
N ALA A 275 -8.80 -9.82 7.10
CA ALA A 275 -10.09 -9.87 6.43
C ALA A 275 -11.25 -9.80 7.44
N TYR A 276 -11.23 -10.62 8.50
CA TYR A 276 -12.27 -10.57 9.53
C TYR A 276 -12.29 -9.24 10.28
N ILE A 277 -11.12 -8.69 10.62
CA ILE A 277 -11.00 -7.37 11.25
C ILE A 277 -11.66 -6.29 10.38
N PHE A 278 -11.38 -6.29 9.09
CA PHE A 278 -11.89 -5.30 8.14
C PHE A 278 -13.40 -5.44 7.94
N VAL A 279 -13.91 -6.61 7.56
CA VAL A 279 -15.33 -6.80 7.22
C VAL A 279 -16.28 -6.64 8.42
N GLN A 280 -15.77 -6.82 9.65
CA GLN A 280 -16.53 -6.64 10.90
C GLN A 280 -16.44 -5.23 11.47
N ASN A 281 -15.68 -4.32 10.81
CA ASN A 281 -15.31 -3.02 11.36
C ASN A 281 -14.77 -3.16 12.79
N ALA A 282 -13.88 -4.14 12.99
CA ALA A 282 -13.36 -4.46 14.31
C ALA A 282 -12.47 -3.35 14.85
N TRP A 283 -11.82 -2.56 13.99
CA TRP A 283 -11.09 -1.37 14.37
C TRP A 283 -11.77 -0.10 13.88
N ASP A 284 -11.80 0.90 14.75
CA ASP A 284 -12.45 2.17 14.49
C ASP A 284 -11.72 2.95 13.38
N LYS A 285 -12.49 3.76 12.66
CA LYS A 285 -11.94 4.78 11.77
C LYS A 285 -11.45 5.99 12.55
N ALA A 286 -10.56 6.77 11.94
CA ALA A 286 -10.13 8.00 12.56
C ALA A 286 -11.33 8.95 12.75
N PRO A 287 -11.54 9.51 13.95
CA PRO A 287 -12.78 10.23 14.28
C PRO A 287 -12.88 11.58 13.58
N ASN A 288 -11.75 12.24 13.30
CA ASN A 288 -11.70 13.59 12.74
C ASN A 288 -10.63 13.67 11.63
N PRO A 289 -10.88 13.10 10.44
CA PRO A 289 -9.91 13.09 9.36
C PRO A 289 -9.60 14.48 8.82
N THR A 290 -8.31 14.72 8.56
CA THR A 290 -7.83 15.97 7.97
C THR A 290 -8.24 16.08 6.52
N THR A 291 -8.88 17.17 6.13
CA THR A 291 -9.27 17.39 4.73
C THR A 291 -8.24 18.27 4.02
N PHE A 292 -7.57 17.70 3.03
CA PHE A 292 -6.70 18.41 2.09
C PHE A 292 -7.55 18.90 0.93
N VAL A 293 -7.69 20.22 0.83
CA VAL A 293 -8.49 20.89 -0.20
C VAL A 293 -7.55 21.47 -1.24
N TYR A 294 -7.65 21.01 -2.47
CA TYR A 294 -6.81 21.49 -3.57
C TYR A 294 -7.57 22.43 -4.51
N GLY A 295 -6.95 23.55 -4.84
CA GLY A 295 -7.52 24.56 -5.74
C GLY A 295 -7.08 24.39 -7.19
N LYS A 296 -7.47 25.36 -8.03
CA LYS A 296 -7.07 25.44 -9.45
C LYS A 296 -5.55 25.42 -9.64
N LYS A 297 -4.79 26.04 -8.72
CA LYS A 297 -3.33 26.08 -8.82
C LYS A 297 -2.74 24.66 -8.82
N SER A 298 -3.11 23.81 -7.87
CA SER A 298 -2.55 22.45 -7.81
C SER A 298 -3.09 21.55 -8.92
N LEU A 299 -4.35 21.74 -9.33
CA LEU A 299 -4.94 20.96 -10.42
C LEU A 299 -4.37 21.31 -11.81
N TYR A 300 -4.03 22.58 -12.05
CA TYR A 300 -3.69 23.10 -13.37
C TYR A 300 -2.26 23.65 -13.49
N ASP A 301 -1.43 23.69 -12.44
CA ASP A 301 -0.01 24.06 -12.59
C ASP A 301 0.73 22.97 -13.38
N PRO A 302 1.38 23.27 -14.51
CA PRO A 302 2.19 22.29 -15.24
C PRO A 302 3.24 21.58 -14.35
N LYS A 303 3.79 22.26 -13.33
CA LYS A 303 4.75 21.64 -12.40
C LYS A 303 4.13 20.51 -11.56
N SER A 304 2.81 20.49 -11.39
CA SER A 304 2.08 19.41 -10.72
C SER A 304 2.13 18.09 -11.50
N MET A 305 2.46 18.12 -12.79
CA MET A 305 2.53 16.93 -13.66
C MET A 305 3.83 16.13 -13.47
N ASN A 306 4.80 16.65 -12.73
CA ASN A 306 5.97 15.86 -12.35
C ASN A 306 5.57 14.77 -11.35
N TYR A 307 6.18 13.59 -11.47
CA TYR A 307 5.90 12.45 -10.60
C TYR A 307 5.98 12.84 -9.11
N GLY A 308 4.87 12.67 -8.38
CA GLY A 308 4.78 13.01 -6.96
C GLY A 308 4.72 14.50 -6.62
N HIS A 309 4.65 15.40 -7.60
CA HIS A 309 4.54 16.85 -7.38
C HIS A 309 3.10 17.33 -7.31
N SER A 310 2.13 16.48 -7.66
CA SER A 310 0.75 16.89 -7.90
C SER A 310 0.05 17.51 -6.69
N TYR A 311 0.52 17.21 -5.49
CA TYR A 311 -0.02 17.76 -4.25
C TYR A 311 0.85 18.90 -3.67
N GLY A 312 1.90 19.30 -4.38
CA GLY A 312 2.83 20.35 -3.97
C GLY A 312 3.49 20.09 -2.62
N GLN A 313 4.04 21.15 -2.00
CA GLN A 313 4.71 21.06 -0.70
C GLN A 313 3.75 20.63 0.43
N LYS A 314 2.45 20.95 0.32
CA LYS A 314 1.45 20.54 1.30
C LYS A 314 1.17 19.03 1.23
N GLY A 315 1.29 18.44 0.04
CA GLY A 315 1.19 17.00 -0.18
C GLY A 315 2.18 16.16 0.64
N MET A 316 3.37 16.73 0.93
CA MET A 316 4.38 16.07 1.74
C MET A 316 3.92 15.77 3.17
N ASN A 317 2.89 16.48 3.66
CA ASN A 317 2.33 16.27 4.99
C ASN A 317 1.25 15.17 5.03
N MET A 318 0.74 14.71 3.87
CA MET A 318 -0.39 13.80 3.81
C MET A 318 -0.05 12.44 4.41
N LEU A 319 1.11 11.88 4.08
CA LEU A 319 1.44 10.50 4.42
C LEU A 319 1.44 10.26 5.93
N GLN A 320 2.13 11.09 6.71
CA GLN A 320 2.13 10.97 8.17
C GLN A 320 0.78 11.36 8.78
N THR A 321 0.10 12.36 8.21
CA THR A 321 -1.23 12.78 8.65
C THR A 321 -2.27 11.66 8.53
N VAL A 322 -2.21 10.86 7.45
CA VAL A 322 -3.08 9.69 7.28
C VAL A 322 -2.99 8.77 8.49
N TYR A 323 -1.79 8.46 8.97
CA TYR A 323 -1.60 7.50 10.06
C TYR A 323 -1.84 8.06 11.47
N GLU A 324 -1.97 9.38 11.61
CA GLU A 324 -2.27 10.03 12.90
C GLU A 324 -3.72 10.50 13.00
N TYR A 325 -4.31 10.97 11.91
CA TYR A 325 -5.62 11.61 11.93
C TYR A 325 -6.58 11.05 10.90
N GLY A 326 -6.11 10.22 9.95
CA GLY A 326 -6.84 9.97 8.71
C GLY A 326 -6.77 11.18 7.77
N ALA A 327 -7.22 11.00 6.52
CA ALA A 327 -7.19 12.07 5.52
C ALA A 327 -8.38 11.99 4.56
N ARG A 328 -8.78 13.14 4.03
CA ARG A 328 -9.74 13.27 2.92
C ARG A 328 -9.17 14.19 1.87
N ILE A 329 -9.44 13.89 0.61
CA ILE A 329 -9.16 14.80 -0.50
C ILE A 329 -10.45 15.47 -0.94
N ARG A 330 -10.37 16.78 -1.18
CA ARG A 330 -11.38 17.56 -1.87
C ARG A 330 -10.70 18.46 -2.89
N ILE A 331 -11.19 18.46 -4.12
CA ILE A 331 -10.66 19.30 -5.20
C ILE A 331 -11.73 20.34 -5.54
N ASP A 332 -11.44 21.61 -5.27
CA ASP A 332 -12.39 22.72 -5.40
C ASP A 332 -11.87 23.71 -6.45
N THR A 333 -12.40 23.59 -7.67
CA THR A 333 -12.03 24.45 -8.79
C THR A 333 -12.60 25.87 -8.68
N SER A 334 -13.43 26.18 -7.69
CA SER A 334 -13.91 27.55 -7.46
C SER A 334 -12.86 28.46 -6.79
N ARG A 335 -11.80 27.88 -6.24
CA ARG A 335 -10.71 28.59 -5.57
C ARG A 335 -9.37 28.41 -6.28
N GLN A 336 -8.47 29.36 -6.04
CA GLN A 336 -7.12 29.33 -6.59
C GLN A 336 -6.19 28.46 -5.75
N ASP A 337 -6.16 28.69 -4.44
CA ASP A 337 -5.16 28.12 -3.54
C ASP A 337 -5.66 26.90 -2.77
N ASP A 338 -4.71 26.10 -2.30
CA ASP A 338 -4.98 24.93 -1.46
C ASP A 338 -5.22 25.32 0.00
N GLU A 339 -5.98 24.51 0.72
CA GLU A 339 -6.29 24.65 2.14
C GLU A 339 -6.18 23.29 2.84
N VAL A 340 -5.84 23.28 4.12
CA VAL A 340 -5.88 22.08 4.97
C VAL A 340 -6.82 22.36 6.12
N LEU A 341 -7.82 21.49 6.32
CA LEU A 341 -8.82 21.59 7.36
C LEU A 341 -8.61 20.46 8.37
N GLY A 342 -8.25 20.81 9.60
CA GLY A 342 -7.99 19.86 10.69
C GLY A 342 -6.53 19.80 11.13
N PRO A 343 -6.19 18.91 12.07
CA PRO A 343 -4.82 18.72 12.54
C PRO A 343 -3.95 18.09 11.43
N MET A 344 -2.64 18.20 11.54
CA MET A 344 -1.73 17.69 10.51
C MET A 344 -0.38 17.33 11.14
N VAL A 345 0.24 16.27 10.65
CA VAL A 345 1.65 15.97 10.95
C VAL A 345 2.49 16.57 9.83
N LEU A 346 3.39 17.47 10.19
CA LEU A 346 4.26 18.15 9.24
C LEU A 346 5.37 17.21 8.73
N PHE A 347 5.78 17.39 7.48
CA PHE A 347 6.82 16.59 6.85
C PHE A 347 8.15 16.64 7.63
N GLU A 348 8.50 17.80 8.19
CA GLU A 348 9.68 18.00 9.04
C GLU A 348 9.63 17.20 10.36
N ASP A 349 8.43 16.83 10.81
CA ASP A 349 8.22 16.09 12.05
C ASP A 349 8.11 14.58 11.82
N ARG A 350 8.14 14.09 10.56
CA ARG A 350 7.96 12.66 10.24
C ARG A 350 8.89 11.70 10.99
N ASN A 351 10.12 12.14 11.29
CA ASN A 351 11.13 11.36 12.01
C ASN A 351 11.09 11.60 13.54
N LYS A 352 10.29 12.56 14.00
CA LYS A 352 10.11 12.90 15.42
C LYS A 352 8.81 12.34 15.97
N HIS A 353 7.72 12.45 15.22
CA HIS A 353 6.38 11.97 15.57
C HIS A 353 6.39 10.45 15.74
N ASN A 354 6.23 10.02 16.98
CA ASN A 354 6.15 8.63 17.41
C ASN A 354 5.75 8.62 18.89
N PRO A 355 4.85 7.72 19.33
CA PRO A 355 4.02 6.83 18.52
C PRO A 355 2.97 7.57 17.68
N TYR A 356 2.33 6.87 16.74
CA TYR A 356 1.12 7.32 16.03
C TYR A 356 -0.12 6.67 16.65
N HIS A 357 -1.17 7.45 16.87
CA HIS A 357 -2.42 7.03 17.52
C HIS A 357 -3.66 7.53 16.76
N PRO A 358 -3.99 6.94 15.60
CA PRO A 358 -5.12 7.39 14.79
C PRO A 358 -6.49 7.16 15.43
N THR A 359 -6.55 6.22 16.37
CA THR A 359 -7.69 5.94 17.24
C THR A 359 -7.17 5.48 18.61
N ASP A 360 -8.07 5.37 19.59
CA ASP A 360 -7.74 4.78 20.90
C ASP A 360 -7.35 3.29 20.80
N GLN A 361 -7.66 2.65 19.67
CA GLN A 361 -7.48 1.23 19.45
C GLN A 361 -6.16 0.90 18.78
N ILE A 362 -5.59 1.79 17.96
CA ILE A 362 -4.44 1.51 17.08
C ILE A 362 -3.22 2.30 17.54
N THR A 363 -2.06 1.64 17.60
CA THR A 363 -0.76 2.25 17.88
C THR A 363 0.27 1.78 16.88
N PHE A 364 0.96 2.72 16.22
CA PHE A 364 2.21 2.44 15.51
C PHE A 364 3.36 3.08 16.28
N ASP A 365 4.26 2.25 16.82
CA ASP A 365 5.50 2.72 17.43
C ASP A 365 6.67 2.21 16.61
N TRP A 366 7.08 3.01 15.62
CA TRP A 366 8.11 2.58 14.69
C TRP A 366 9.52 2.68 15.25
N LYS A 367 9.70 3.46 16.33
CA LYS A 367 10.96 3.51 17.06
C LYS A 367 11.14 2.25 17.92
N ALA A 368 10.04 1.73 18.47
CA ALA A 368 10.03 0.44 19.15
C ALA A 368 9.90 -0.75 18.17
N GLY A 369 9.47 -0.52 16.94
CA GLY A 369 9.40 -1.55 15.89
C GLY A 369 8.12 -2.38 15.92
N PHE A 370 6.96 -1.78 16.25
CA PHE A 370 5.69 -2.51 16.28
C PHE A 370 4.46 -1.72 15.82
N ILE A 371 3.43 -2.48 15.43
CA ILE A 371 2.03 -2.08 15.42
C ILE A 371 1.29 -2.90 16.47
N LYS A 372 0.39 -2.26 17.22
CA LYS A 372 -0.49 -2.90 18.20
C LYS A 372 -1.91 -2.37 18.03
N ALA A 373 -2.89 -3.26 18.10
CA ALA A 373 -4.30 -2.86 18.09
C ALA A 373 -5.11 -3.61 19.15
N VAL A 374 -6.05 -2.90 19.79
CA VAL A 374 -6.97 -3.43 20.80
C VAL A 374 -8.38 -2.91 20.57
N SER A 375 -9.32 -3.81 20.31
CA SER A 375 -10.73 -3.52 20.28
C SER A 375 -11.55 -4.65 20.94
N PRO A 376 -12.85 -4.44 21.18
CA PRO A 376 -13.70 -5.51 21.70
C PRO A 376 -13.78 -6.74 20.80
N LYS A 377 -13.62 -6.59 19.47
CA LYS A 377 -13.74 -7.68 18.49
C LYS A 377 -12.41 -8.31 18.08
N ALA A 378 -11.30 -7.59 18.23
CA ALA A 378 -9.99 -8.10 17.85
C ALA A 378 -8.84 -7.45 18.62
N VAL A 379 -7.80 -8.24 18.89
CA VAL A 379 -6.51 -7.76 19.39
C VAL A 379 -5.41 -8.22 18.46
N ALA A 380 -4.42 -7.36 18.21
CA ALA A 380 -3.32 -7.68 17.31
C ALA A 380 -2.00 -7.04 17.74
N PHE A 381 -0.91 -7.66 17.28
CA PHE A 381 0.45 -7.16 17.36
C PHE A 381 1.23 -7.63 16.15
N ALA A 382 2.07 -6.78 15.57
CA ALA A 382 3.16 -7.21 14.70
C ALA A 382 4.39 -6.37 15.02
N GLY A 383 5.56 -7.02 15.12
CA GLY A 383 6.80 -6.31 15.43
C GLY A 383 7.83 -7.15 16.14
N HIS A 384 8.85 -6.45 16.63
CA HIS A 384 9.88 -7.02 17.48
C HIS A 384 9.46 -6.97 18.94
N LEU A 385 9.81 -8.00 19.69
CA LEU A 385 9.63 -8.02 21.12
C LEU A 385 10.91 -8.56 21.77
N PRO A 386 11.44 -7.94 22.84
CA PRO A 386 12.59 -8.52 23.56
C PRO A 386 12.22 -9.91 24.10
N GLN A 387 13.16 -10.85 24.04
CA GLN A 387 12.93 -12.20 24.58
C GLN A 387 12.45 -12.18 26.03
N GLY A 388 11.49 -13.04 26.36
CA GLY A 388 10.89 -13.14 27.71
C GLY A 388 9.87 -12.05 28.03
N SER A 389 9.61 -11.12 27.12
CA SER A 389 8.52 -10.14 27.27
C SER A 389 7.15 -10.80 27.12
N ASN A 390 6.14 -10.16 27.72
CA ASN A 390 4.75 -10.56 27.61
C ASN A 390 3.95 -9.51 26.84
N LEU A 391 3.05 -9.95 25.97
CA LEU A 391 2.03 -9.09 25.37
C LEU A 391 0.75 -9.13 26.21
N LYS A 392 0.14 -7.95 26.38
CA LYS A 392 -1.16 -7.81 27.07
C LYS A 392 -2.08 -6.89 26.30
N TRP A 393 -3.34 -7.32 26.16
CA TRP A 393 -4.44 -6.59 25.57
C TRP A 393 -5.65 -6.69 26.51
N GLY A 394 -5.60 -5.96 27.62
CA GLY A 394 -6.58 -6.11 28.70
C GLY A 394 -6.41 -7.44 29.43
N ASN A 395 -7.45 -8.26 29.44
CA ASN A 395 -7.46 -9.59 30.09
C ASN A 395 -6.78 -10.67 29.25
N ILE A 396 -6.58 -10.43 27.95
CA ILE A 396 -5.89 -11.35 27.06
C ILE A 396 -4.39 -11.09 27.14
N SER A 397 -3.60 -12.15 27.24
CA SER A 397 -2.15 -12.05 27.21
C SER A 397 -1.47 -13.20 26.47
N MET A 398 -0.24 -12.95 26.02
CA MET A 398 0.66 -13.92 25.40
C MET A 398 2.02 -13.84 26.10
N SER A 399 2.52 -14.97 26.60
CA SER A 399 3.79 -15.13 27.32
C SER A 399 4.64 -16.23 26.72
N ASP A 400 5.85 -16.40 27.24
CA ASP A 400 6.78 -17.48 26.84
C ASP A 400 7.02 -17.52 25.33
N ILE A 401 7.09 -16.32 24.73
CA ILE A 401 7.14 -16.13 23.30
C ILE A 401 8.54 -16.50 22.79
N SER A 402 8.58 -17.38 21.80
CA SER A 402 9.81 -17.80 21.12
C SER A 402 9.55 -17.98 19.62
N VAL A 403 10.58 -17.77 18.82
CA VAL A 403 10.57 -18.05 17.38
C VAL A 403 11.64 -19.09 17.08
N HIS A 404 11.22 -20.23 16.56
CA HIS A 404 12.11 -21.30 16.16
C HIS A 404 12.42 -21.20 14.66
N ASN A 405 13.70 -21.05 14.35
CA ASN A 405 14.19 -21.07 12.98
C ASN A 405 14.47 -22.52 12.56
N PRO A 406 13.80 -23.06 11.52
CA PRO A 406 14.15 -24.38 11.01
C PRO A 406 15.56 -24.37 10.41
N GLU A 407 16.23 -25.52 10.47
CA GLU A 407 17.56 -25.69 9.89
C GLU A 407 17.56 -25.31 8.40
N GLY A 408 18.57 -24.54 7.99
CA GLY A 408 18.76 -24.14 6.58
C GLY A 408 17.89 -22.98 6.09
N ILE A 409 17.10 -22.32 6.95
CA ILE A 409 16.39 -21.10 6.56
C ILE A 409 17.39 -20.01 6.14
N TYR A 410 17.11 -19.32 5.03
CA TYR A 410 18.05 -18.40 4.40
C TYR A 410 18.49 -17.24 5.30
N ASP A 411 17.53 -16.59 5.97
CA ASP A 411 17.78 -15.45 6.84
C ASP A 411 16.94 -15.59 8.13
N PRO A 412 17.49 -16.27 9.16
CA PRO A 412 16.76 -16.58 10.38
C PRO A 412 16.36 -15.30 11.15
N ILE A 413 15.32 -15.43 11.97
CA ILE A 413 14.94 -14.42 12.96
C ILE A 413 15.91 -14.49 14.14
N ASP A 414 16.33 -13.33 14.63
CA ASP A 414 17.14 -13.25 15.85
C ASP A 414 16.31 -13.74 17.07
N PRO A 415 16.71 -14.80 17.77
CA PRO A 415 15.97 -15.32 18.93
C PRO A 415 15.95 -14.36 20.13
N GLU A 416 16.89 -13.42 20.23
CA GLU A 416 16.92 -12.40 21.30
C GLU A 416 15.95 -11.24 21.02
N LYS A 417 15.63 -11.04 19.73
CA LYS A 417 14.73 -10.00 19.24
C LYS A 417 13.70 -10.60 18.26
N PRO A 418 12.86 -11.55 18.72
CA PRO A 418 11.90 -12.23 17.86
C PRO A 418 11.00 -11.24 17.14
N TYR A 419 10.84 -11.47 15.84
CA TYR A 419 9.85 -10.80 15.00
C TYR A 419 8.67 -11.73 14.75
N PHE A 420 7.45 -11.25 14.95
CA PHE A 420 6.24 -12.00 14.64
C PHE A 420 5.04 -11.07 14.47
N ALA A 421 3.97 -11.60 13.88
CA ALA A 421 2.63 -11.05 13.90
C ALA A 421 1.67 -12.03 14.56
N VAL A 422 0.70 -11.52 15.29
CA VAL A 422 -0.36 -12.28 15.96
C VAL A 422 -1.65 -11.48 15.99
N SER A 423 -2.77 -12.17 15.82
CA SER A 423 -4.11 -11.59 16.01
C SER A 423 -5.08 -12.63 16.58
N ILE A 424 -5.91 -12.18 17.52
CA ILE A 424 -7.09 -12.91 18.01
C ILE A 424 -8.31 -12.09 17.60
N TYR A 425 -9.23 -12.69 16.86
CA TYR A 425 -10.33 -11.99 16.21
C TYR A 425 -11.61 -12.83 16.23
N THR A 426 -12.76 -12.18 16.31
CA THR A 426 -14.05 -12.87 16.30
C THR A 426 -14.46 -13.30 14.91
N LEU A 427 -15.20 -14.41 14.83
CA LEU A 427 -15.73 -14.96 13.58
C LEU A 427 -17.24 -14.72 13.46
N ASP A 428 -17.91 -14.31 14.54
CA ASP A 428 -19.35 -14.11 14.65
C ASP A 428 -19.76 -12.63 14.81
N ASP A 429 -18.85 -11.69 14.55
CA ASP A 429 -19.05 -10.23 14.63
C ASP A 429 -19.48 -9.68 16.01
N LYS A 430 -19.29 -10.46 17.07
CA LYS A 430 -19.54 -10.06 18.46
C LYS A 430 -18.25 -9.61 19.15
N PRO A 431 -18.31 -8.84 20.25
CA PRO A 431 -17.16 -8.67 21.13
C PRO A 431 -16.64 -10.03 21.63
N LEU A 432 -15.30 -10.19 21.76
CA LEU A 432 -14.61 -11.41 22.24
C LEU A 432 -15.22 -11.96 23.53
N GLU A 433 -15.58 -11.08 24.48
CA GLU A 433 -16.24 -11.44 25.74
C GLU A 433 -17.54 -12.24 25.52
N SER A 434 -18.32 -11.86 24.50
CA SER A 434 -19.63 -12.44 24.16
C SER A 434 -19.63 -13.35 22.94
N SER A 435 -18.49 -13.46 22.25
CA SER A 435 -18.33 -14.27 21.05
C SER A 435 -18.32 -15.74 21.38
N ASN A 436 -18.93 -16.56 20.53
CA ASN A 436 -18.87 -18.02 20.65
C ASN A 436 -17.78 -18.63 19.78
N LEU A 437 -17.17 -17.83 18.89
CA LEU A 437 -16.27 -18.32 17.87
C LEU A 437 -15.20 -17.27 17.55
N ALA A 438 -13.93 -17.59 17.80
CA ALA A 438 -12.80 -16.73 17.49
C ALA A 438 -11.72 -17.49 16.71
N GLY A 439 -10.89 -16.74 15.99
CA GLY A 439 -9.68 -17.24 15.34
C GLY A 439 -8.42 -16.69 16.01
N VAL A 440 -7.35 -17.47 15.97
CA VAL A 440 -5.99 -17.01 16.27
C VAL A 440 -5.14 -17.24 15.02
N SER A 441 -4.51 -16.18 14.52
CA SER A 441 -3.51 -16.25 13.44
C SER A 441 -2.19 -15.73 13.98
N MET A 442 -1.09 -16.42 13.67
CA MET A 442 0.25 -15.93 14.01
C MET A 442 1.27 -16.46 12.99
N ALA A 443 2.23 -15.62 12.63
CA ALA A 443 3.31 -16.00 11.75
C ALA A 443 4.52 -15.09 11.92
N SER A 444 5.69 -15.58 11.53
CA SER A 444 6.94 -14.81 11.57
C SER A 444 7.48 -14.58 10.17
N THR A 445 8.19 -15.56 9.61
CA THR A 445 8.78 -15.47 8.28
C THR A 445 8.88 -16.84 7.63
N SER A 446 9.10 -16.88 6.32
CA SER A 446 9.45 -18.13 5.63
C SER A 446 10.22 -17.87 4.34
N PHE A 447 10.96 -18.90 3.92
CA PHE A 447 11.73 -18.93 2.68
C PHE A 447 11.66 -20.33 2.07
N ASN A 448 11.78 -20.44 0.74
CA ASN A 448 12.01 -21.75 0.12
C ASN A 448 13.34 -22.34 0.60
N SER A 449 13.41 -23.67 0.76
CA SER A 449 14.66 -24.36 1.07
C SER A 449 15.72 -24.08 0.01
N GLY A 450 16.95 -23.75 0.43
CA GLY A 450 18.03 -23.42 -0.49
C GLY A 450 17.86 -22.11 -1.26
N TYR A 451 16.90 -21.25 -0.87
CA TYR A 451 16.82 -19.89 -1.41
C TYR A 451 18.17 -19.17 -1.24
N GLN A 452 18.61 -18.48 -2.29
CA GLN A 452 19.77 -17.60 -2.22
C GLN A 452 19.43 -16.27 -2.87
N ARG A 453 19.73 -15.19 -2.15
CA ARG A 453 19.58 -13.85 -2.70
C ARG A 453 20.55 -13.64 -3.85
N GLY A 454 20.04 -13.00 -4.90
CA GLY A 454 20.88 -12.47 -5.96
C GLY A 454 21.75 -11.32 -5.47
N ASN A 455 22.64 -10.83 -6.32
CA ASN A 455 23.41 -9.64 -6.06
C ASN A 455 23.29 -8.71 -7.27
N VAL A 456 22.65 -7.56 -7.05
CA VAL A 456 22.38 -6.58 -8.11
C VAL A 456 23.69 -5.99 -8.64
N ASN A 457 24.70 -5.83 -7.77
CA ASN A 457 25.98 -5.21 -8.13
C ASN A 457 26.81 -6.06 -9.10
N ASN A 458 26.56 -7.37 -9.17
CA ASN A 458 27.27 -8.29 -10.07
C ASN A 458 26.31 -9.04 -11.02
N SER A 459 25.06 -8.59 -11.15
CA SER A 459 24.02 -9.23 -11.96
C SER A 459 23.75 -10.71 -11.62
N GLN A 460 24.10 -11.16 -10.42
CA GLN A 460 23.78 -12.50 -9.95
C GLN A 460 22.27 -12.57 -9.68
N LYS A 461 21.57 -13.41 -10.44
CA LYS A 461 20.13 -13.67 -10.23
C LYS A 461 19.92 -14.41 -8.90
N ALA A 462 18.79 -14.17 -8.24
CA ALA A 462 18.43 -14.96 -7.08
C ALA A 462 18.16 -16.43 -7.48
N ILE A 463 18.43 -17.33 -6.56
CA ILE A 463 18.04 -18.73 -6.64
C ILE A 463 16.77 -18.88 -5.84
N GLU A 464 15.65 -19.18 -6.51
CA GLU A 464 14.32 -19.29 -5.89
C GLU A 464 14.26 -20.34 -4.77
N GLY A 465 15.05 -21.41 -4.84
CA GLY A 465 15.02 -22.53 -3.91
C GLY A 465 14.00 -23.62 -4.31
N THR A 466 13.76 -24.56 -3.41
CA THR A 466 12.86 -25.71 -3.58
C THR A 466 11.92 -25.87 -2.39
N LEU A 467 11.00 -26.84 -2.49
CA LEU A 467 10.28 -27.35 -1.32
C LEU A 467 11.25 -28.09 -0.37
N PRO A 468 10.92 -28.21 0.94
CA PRO A 468 9.79 -27.54 1.59
C PRO A 468 10.02 -26.02 1.74
N VAL A 469 8.94 -25.26 1.89
CA VAL A 469 9.03 -23.89 2.41
C VAL A 469 9.39 -23.98 3.89
N LEU A 470 10.50 -23.37 4.27
CA LEU A 470 11.01 -23.32 5.64
C LEU A 470 10.38 -22.13 6.36
N VAL A 471 9.52 -22.40 7.34
CA VAL A 471 8.77 -21.39 8.09
C VAL A 471 9.34 -21.26 9.50
N ALA A 472 9.66 -20.03 9.92
CA ALA A 472 10.00 -19.74 11.31
C ALA A 472 8.73 -19.81 12.16
N ARG A 473 8.68 -20.76 13.08
CA ARG A 473 7.48 -21.10 13.86
C ARG A 473 7.48 -20.38 15.20
N ILE A 474 6.30 -20.01 15.67
CA ILE A 474 6.12 -19.29 16.93
C ILE A 474 5.65 -20.28 18.00
N GLY A 475 6.37 -20.33 19.12
CA GLY A 475 5.91 -20.96 20.35
C GLY A 475 5.48 -19.89 21.35
N ALA A 476 4.36 -20.10 22.04
CA ALA A 476 3.86 -19.16 23.05
C ALA A 476 2.79 -19.80 23.95
N THR A 477 2.57 -19.17 25.10
CA THR A 477 1.42 -19.44 25.96
C THR A 477 0.44 -18.28 25.91
N PHE A 478 -0.77 -18.56 25.46
CA PHE A 478 -1.90 -17.64 25.47
C PHE A 478 -2.72 -17.81 26.75
N HIS A 479 -3.27 -16.69 27.21
CA HIS A 479 -4.30 -16.62 28.22
C HIS A 479 -5.47 -15.82 27.63
N ILE A 480 -6.58 -16.50 27.39
CA ILE A 480 -7.78 -15.96 26.72
C ILE A 480 -9.00 -16.26 27.61
N PRO A 481 -9.18 -15.51 28.72
CA PRO A 481 -10.22 -15.80 29.70
C PRO A 481 -11.63 -15.89 29.13
N GLU A 482 -11.89 -15.13 28.06
CA GLU A 482 -13.16 -15.08 27.36
C GLU A 482 -13.54 -16.46 26.79
N PHE A 483 -12.59 -17.35 26.55
CA PHE A 483 -12.79 -18.72 26.05
C PHE A 483 -12.39 -19.79 27.07
N ALA A 484 -12.39 -19.45 28.37
CA ALA A 484 -12.13 -20.42 29.44
C ALA A 484 -13.04 -21.65 29.36
N ASN A 485 -12.45 -22.85 29.41
CA ASN A 485 -13.12 -24.14 29.23
C ASN A 485 -13.76 -24.37 27.85
N GLY A 486 -13.53 -23.48 26.87
CA GLY A 486 -13.90 -23.70 25.48
C GLY A 486 -13.00 -24.71 24.77
N HIS A 487 -13.32 -25.02 23.52
CA HIS A 487 -12.53 -25.90 22.66
C HIS A 487 -11.58 -25.12 21.76
N TYR A 488 -10.47 -25.75 21.39
CA TYR A 488 -9.62 -25.27 20.29
C TYR A 488 -9.40 -26.37 19.25
N THR A 489 -9.25 -25.95 18.00
CA THR A 489 -8.81 -26.79 16.88
C THR A 489 -7.69 -26.05 16.15
N MET A 490 -6.51 -26.66 16.04
CA MET A 490 -5.38 -26.13 15.29
C MET A 490 -5.37 -26.73 13.87
N TYR A 491 -5.17 -25.88 12.88
CA TYR A 491 -5.09 -26.27 11.47
C TYR A 491 -3.72 -25.98 10.89
N ASP A 492 -3.26 -26.85 9.98
CA ASP A 492 -2.12 -26.57 9.10
C ASP A 492 -2.52 -25.75 7.87
N PHE A 493 -1.53 -25.44 7.02
CA PHE A 493 -1.75 -24.62 5.82
C PHE A 493 -2.66 -25.30 4.78
N ASN A 494 -2.75 -26.63 4.80
CA ASN A 494 -3.67 -27.40 3.95
C ASN A 494 -5.05 -27.61 4.60
N ASN A 495 -5.34 -26.92 5.70
CA ASN A 495 -6.56 -27.05 6.51
C ASN A 495 -6.76 -28.45 7.13
N SER A 496 -5.69 -29.21 7.29
CA SER A 496 -5.73 -30.45 8.07
C SER A 496 -5.70 -30.11 9.56
N ILE A 497 -6.51 -30.80 10.35
CA ILE A 497 -6.47 -30.68 11.81
C ILE A 497 -5.16 -31.32 12.29
N ILE A 498 -4.36 -30.54 13.02
CA ILE A 498 -3.11 -31.03 13.64
C ILE A 498 -3.29 -31.29 15.13
N GLU A 499 -4.23 -30.61 15.79
CA GLU A 499 -4.51 -30.81 17.20
C GLU A 499 -5.91 -30.28 17.58
N GLU A 500 -6.54 -30.94 18.55
CA GLU A 500 -7.77 -30.50 19.19
C GLU A 500 -7.65 -30.63 20.71
N GLY A 501 -8.31 -29.73 21.43
CA GLY A 501 -8.30 -29.77 22.89
C GLY A 501 -9.29 -28.80 23.53
N VAL A 502 -9.10 -28.57 24.82
CA VAL A 502 -9.88 -27.65 25.65
C VAL A 502 -8.93 -26.61 26.23
N LEU A 503 -9.33 -25.34 26.23
CA LEU A 503 -8.57 -24.28 26.90
C LEU A 503 -8.69 -24.47 28.42
N LEU A 504 -7.61 -24.94 29.04
CA LEU A 504 -7.61 -25.33 30.45
C LEU A 504 -7.81 -24.13 31.38
N GLY A 505 -8.63 -24.32 32.42
CA GLY A 505 -8.83 -23.36 33.51
C GLY A 505 -9.23 -21.97 33.00
N HIS A 506 -8.43 -20.95 33.33
CA HIS A 506 -8.64 -19.56 32.95
C HIS A 506 -8.35 -19.24 31.46
N GLY A 507 -8.65 -20.15 30.53
CA GLY A 507 -8.45 -19.92 29.09
C GLY A 507 -6.99 -20.07 28.63
N LYS A 508 -6.21 -20.95 29.25
CA LYS A 508 -4.80 -21.16 28.87
C LYS A 508 -4.70 -22.04 27.63
N LEU A 509 -3.89 -21.62 26.65
CA LEU A 509 -3.52 -22.38 25.46
C LEU A 509 -1.99 -22.29 25.25
N THR A 510 -1.28 -23.41 25.25
CA THR A 510 0.17 -23.45 24.98
C THR A 510 0.41 -24.03 23.59
N ILE A 511 1.27 -23.35 22.83
CA ILE A 511 1.60 -23.69 21.46
C ILE A 511 3.09 -23.94 21.39
N GLU A 512 3.43 -25.15 20.97
CA GLU A 512 4.81 -25.56 20.76
C GLU A 512 5.33 -25.04 19.41
N HIS A 513 6.60 -24.68 19.38
CA HIS A 513 7.23 -24.08 18.20
C HIS A 513 7.56 -25.10 17.10
N ASP A 514 7.33 -26.41 17.30
CA ASP A 514 7.53 -27.46 16.31
C ASP A 514 6.27 -27.76 15.48
N LYS A 515 5.12 -27.20 15.88
CA LYS A 515 3.84 -27.43 15.21
C LYS A 515 3.66 -26.52 13.99
N PRO A 516 3.21 -27.05 12.83
CA PRO A 516 2.94 -26.26 11.63
C PRO A 516 1.58 -25.56 11.70
N VAL A 517 1.36 -24.75 12.75
CA VAL A 517 0.10 -24.04 12.97
C VAL A 517 -0.05 -22.92 11.93
N TYR A 518 -1.11 -23.00 11.12
CA TYR A 518 -1.52 -21.95 10.18
C TYR A 518 -2.56 -21.02 10.81
N TYR A 519 -3.59 -21.57 11.45
CA TYR A 519 -4.52 -20.84 12.31
C TYR A 519 -5.15 -21.76 13.36
N ILE A 520 -5.79 -21.16 14.35
CA ILE A 520 -6.50 -21.86 15.43
C ILE A 520 -7.92 -21.35 15.50
N LEU A 521 -8.88 -22.26 15.60
CA LEU A 521 -10.27 -21.97 15.89
C LEU A 521 -10.51 -22.15 17.38
N LEU A 522 -11.16 -21.17 18.01
CA LEU A 522 -11.62 -21.22 19.41
C LEU A 522 -13.14 -21.22 19.42
N SER A 523 -13.77 -22.09 20.21
CA SER A 523 -15.22 -22.11 20.39
C SER A 523 -15.62 -22.26 21.85
N LYS A 524 -16.71 -21.62 22.25
CA LYS A 524 -17.34 -21.88 23.56
C LYS A 524 -18.19 -23.15 23.50
N SER A 525 -18.25 -23.85 24.63
CA SER A 525 -19.09 -25.05 24.81
C SER A 525 -20.58 -24.76 24.79
#